data_AF-A0A2Z6G1H4-F1
#
_entry.id   AF-A0A2Z6G1H4-F1
#
_cell.length_a   1.000
_cell.length_b   1.000
_cell.length_c   1.000
_cell.angle_alpha   90.00
_cell.angle_beta   90.00
_cell.angle_gamma   90.00
#
_symmetry.space_group_name_H-M   'P 1'
#
loop_
_entity.id
_entity.type
_entity.pdbx_description
1 polymer ?
#
loop_
_entity_poly.entity_id
_entity_poly.type
_entity_poly.pdbx_seq_one_letter_code
_entity_poly.pdbx_strand_id
1 'polypeptide(L)'
;LLIRFNIILSTSWLGQLMLLLSGLTMFMAGLGANFEFDLKKIIALSTLSQLGLMMSILSMGFLKLAMFHLLTHALFKALLFMCAGAIIHNMNNSQDIRLMGGLSIHMPLTSACFNVS
;
A
#
# COMPACT_ATOMS: atom_id res chain seq x y z
N LEU A 1 -13.60 -3.94 9.16
CA LEU A 1 -14.91 -4.57 9.42
C LEU A 1 -14.83 -6.09 9.41
N LEU A 2 -14.36 -6.72 8.33
CA LEU A 2 -14.29 -8.19 8.18
C LEU A 2 -13.45 -8.89 9.26
N ILE A 3 -12.41 -8.23 9.76
CA ILE A 3 -11.61 -8.72 10.89
C ILE A 3 -12.47 -9.03 12.13
N ARG A 4 -13.55 -8.26 12.38
CA ARG A 4 -14.46 -8.52 13.52
C ARG A 4 -15.29 -9.79 13.35
N PHE A 5 -15.52 -10.22 12.11
CA PHE A 5 -16.30 -11.41 11.77
C PHE A 5 -15.40 -12.57 11.30
N ASN A 6 -14.14 -12.60 11.76
CA ASN A 6 -13.14 -13.57 11.30
C ASN A 6 -13.56 -15.03 11.48
N ILE A 7 -14.23 -15.37 12.60
CA ILE A 7 -14.63 -16.74 12.93
C ILE A 7 -15.59 -17.31 11.88
N ILE A 8 -16.51 -16.46 11.38
CA ILE A 8 -17.46 -16.82 10.33
C ILE A 8 -16.75 -16.85 8.97
N LEU A 9 -15.81 -15.92 8.73
CA LEU A 9 -15.08 -15.84 7.46
C LEU A 9 -14.16 -17.06 7.24
N SER A 10 -13.43 -17.50 8.27
CA SER A 10 -12.44 -18.57 8.15
C SER A 10 -13.05 -19.95 7.94
N THR A 11 -14.30 -20.14 8.40
CA THR A 11 -14.99 -21.43 8.37
C THR A 11 -15.92 -21.60 7.17
N SER A 12 -16.19 -20.53 6.43
CA SER A 12 -17.15 -20.53 5.32
C SER A 12 -16.46 -20.57 3.95
N TRP A 13 -17.21 -21.03 2.94
CA TRP A 13 -16.77 -20.99 1.53
C TRP A 13 -16.43 -19.56 1.05
N LEU A 14 -17.05 -18.55 1.67
CA LEU A 14 -16.73 -17.13 1.45
C LEU A 14 -15.25 -16.82 1.70
N GLY A 15 -14.60 -17.45 2.69
CA GLY A 15 -13.17 -17.26 2.96
C GLY A 15 -12.31 -17.66 1.76
N GLN A 16 -12.58 -18.82 1.16
CA GLN A 16 -11.84 -19.32 -0.01
C GLN A 16 -12.04 -18.42 -1.24
N LEU A 17 -13.27 -17.95 -1.47
CA LEU A 17 -13.57 -17.01 -2.55
C LEU A 17 -12.85 -15.66 -2.34
N MET A 18 -12.85 -15.16 -1.11
CA MET A 18 -12.12 -13.93 -0.75
C MET A 18 -10.61 -14.10 -0.91
N LEU A 19 -10.05 -15.27 -0.62
CA LEU A 19 -8.64 -15.56 -0.87
C LEU A 19 -8.29 -15.38 -2.35
N LEU A 20 -9.08 -15.95 -3.26
CA LEU A 20 -8.86 -15.82 -4.71
C LEU A 20 -8.95 -14.36 -5.16
N LEU A 21 -10.01 -13.64 -4.77
CA LEU A 21 -10.19 -12.23 -5.14
C LEU A 21 -9.06 -11.35 -4.58
N SER A 22 -8.62 -11.62 -3.35
CA SER A 22 -7.52 -10.89 -2.72
C SER A 22 -6.18 -11.13 -3.42
N GLY A 23 -5.93 -12.34 -3.92
CA GLY A 23 -4.74 -12.65 -4.73
C GLY A 23 -4.77 -11.94 -6.08
N LEU A 24 -5.91 -11.95 -6.77
CA LEU A 24 -6.07 -11.26 -8.06
C LEU A 24 -5.92 -9.74 -7.92
N THR A 25 -6.51 -9.14 -6.89
CA THR A 25 -6.39 -7.69 -6.63
C THR A 25 -4.95 -7.30 -6.31
N MET A 26 -4.25 -8.08 -5.49
CA MET A 26 -2.82 -7.87 -5.22
C MET A 26 -1.99 -7.87 -6.50
N PHE A 27 -2.21 -8.87 -7.35
CA PHE A 27 -1.48 -9.02 -8.61
C PHE A 27 -1.77 -7.88 -9.59
N MET A 28 -3.05 -7.56 -9.82
CA MET A 28 -3.44 -6.48 -10.73
C MET A 28 -2.93 -5.11 -10.27
N ALA A 29 -3.01 -4.83 -8.97
CA ALA A 29 -2.48 -3.59 -8.41
C ALA A 29 -0.96 -3.49 -8.55
N GLY A 30 -0.23 -4.59 -8.32
CA GLY A 30 1.21 -4.67 -8.50
C GLY A 30 1.64 -4.46 -9.96
N LEU A 31 0.94 -5.10 -10.91
CA LEU A 31 1.21 -4.90 -12.33
C LEU A 31 0.89 -3.46 -12.77
N GLY A 32 -0.26 -2.92 -12.37
CA GLY A 32 -0.66 -1.56 -12.72
C GLY A 32 0.31 -0.50 -12.22
N ALA A 33 0.91 -0.69 -11.04
CA ALA A 33 1.85 0.26 -10.46
C ALA A 33 3.11 0.46 -11.31
N ASN A 34 3.55 -0.55 -12.08
CA ASN A 34 4.73 -0.46 -12.93
C ASN A 34 4.54 0.44 -14.16
N PHE A 35 3.29 0.68 -14.57
CA PHE A 35 2.96 1.46 -15.77
C PHE A 35 2.45 2.87 -15.45
N GLU A 36 2.33 3.21 -14.17
CA GLU A 36 1.91 4.55 -13.73
C GLU A 36 3.09 5.49 -13.54
N PHE A 37 2.91 6.75 -13.91
CA PHE A 37 3.91 7.80 -13.75
C PHE A 37 3.55 8.82 -12.67
N ASP A 38 2.31 8.85 -12.20
CA ASP A 38 1.90 9.72 -11.12
C ASP A 38 2.31 9.13 -9.76
N LEU A 39 3.15 9.84 -9.01
CA LEU A 39 3.66 9.40 -7.71
C LEU A 39 2.54 8.96 -6.76
N LYS A 40 1.46 9.75 -6.65
CA LYS A 40 0.31 9.42 -5.78
C LYS A 40 -0.42 8.15 -6.21
N LYS A 41 -0.55 7.90 -7.52
CA LYS A 41 -1.22 6.69 -8.04
C LYS A 41 -0.40 5.44 -7.77
N ILE A 42 0.92 5.51 -7.95
CA ILE A 42 1.84 4.42 -7.62
C ILE A 42 1.69 4.06 -6.14
N ILE A 43 1.69 5.06 -5.25
CA ILE A 43 1.49 4.84 -3.82
C ILE A 43 0.11 4.25 -3.53
N ALA A 44 -0.96 4.72 -4.19
CA ALA A 44 -2.31 4.16 -4.02
C ALA A 44 -2.41 2.70 -4.50
N LEU A 45 -1.77 2.34 -5.61
CA LEU A 45 -1.75 0.94 -6.08
C LEU A 45 -0.96 0.05 -5.12
N SER A 46 0.10 0.58 -4.49
CA SER A 46 0.82 -0.14 -3.44
C SER A 46 0.02 -0.32 -2.14
N THR A 47 -0.96 0.54 -1.84
CA THR A 47 -1.89 0.29 -0.70
C THR A 47 -2.93 -0.75 -1.08
N LEU A 48 -3.43 -0.72 -2.32
CA LEU A 48 -4.38 -1.71 -2.83
C LEU A 48 -3.78 -3.13 -2.81
N SER A 49 -2.51 -3.28 -3.19
CA SER A 49 -1.84 -4.59 -3.12
C SER A 49 -1.64 -5.10 -1.69
N GLN A 50 -1.27 -4.21 -0.76
CA GLN A 50 -1.13 -4.55 0.66
C GLN A 50 -2.47 -4.85 1.33
N LEU A 51 -3.56 -4.18 0.94
CA LEU A 51 -4.91 -4.52 1.38
C LEU A 51 -5.34 -5.90 0.86
N GLY A 52 -5.00 -6.23 -0.39
CA GLY A 52 -5.16 -7.60 -0.92
C GLY A 52 -4.43 -8.62 -0.06
N LEU A 53 -3.19 -8.32 0.37
CA LEU A 53 -2.41 -9.19 1.25
C LEU A 53 -3.04 -9.34 2.65
N MET A 54 -3.55 -8.25 3.24
CA MET A 54 -4.27 -8.34 4.52
C MET A 54 -5.52 -9.20 4.42
N MET A 55 -6.23 -9.13 3.29
CA MET A 55 -7.43 -9.92 3.04
C MET A 55 -7.12 -11.40 2.84
N SER A 56 -6.01 -11.74 2.18
CA SER A 56 -5.58 -13.14 2.01
C SER A 56 -5.15 -13.78 3.35
N ILE A 57 -4.44 -13.03 4.20
CA ILE A 57 -4.08 -13.50 5.55
C ILE A 57 -5.33 -13.73 6.39
N LEU A 58 -6.31 -12.82 6.31
CA LEU A 58 -7.54 -12.94 7.07
C LEU A 58 -8.37 -14.15 6.64
N SER A 59 -8.45 -14.44 5.34
CA SER A 59 -9.18 -15.61 4.83
C SER A 59 -8.51 -16.94 5.20
N MET A 60 -7.18 -16.96 5.37
CA MET A 60 -6.46 -18.11 5.94
C MET A 60 -6.67 -18.29 7.46
N GLY A 61 -7.37 -17.36 8.13
CA GLY A 61 -7.70 -17.45 9.56
C GLY A 61 -6.66 -16.80 10.49
N PHE A 62 -5.59 -16.21 9.97
CA PHE A 62 -4.53 -15.59 10.78
C PHE A 62 -4.86 -14.14 11.19
N LEU A 63 -5.89 -13.96 12.03
CA LEU A 63 -6.35 -12.63 12.45
C LEU A 63 -5.26 -11.76 13.10
N LYS A 64 -4.46 -12.32 14.02
CA LYS A 64 -3.43 -11.55 14.73
C LYS A 64 -2.38 -10.99 13.76
N LEU A 65 -2.00 -11.76 12.74
CA LEU A 65 -1.05 -11.34 11.70
C LEU A 65 -1.65 -10.24 10.81
N ALA A 66 -2.90 -10.39 10.38
CA ALA A 66 -3.58 -9.38 9.58
C ALA A 66 -3.72 -8.04 10.31
N MET A 67 -4.02 -8.08 11.62
CA MET A 67 -4.09 -6.87 12.45
C MET A 67 -2.74 -6.20 12.67
N PHE A 68 -1.69 -7.00 12.92
CA PHE A 68 -0.34 -6.47 13.04
C PHE A 68 0.10 -5.79 11.75
N HIS A 69 -0.12 -6.43 10.60
CA HIS A 69 0.22 -5.86 9.30
C HIS A 69 -0.58 -4.60 8.98
N LEU A 70 -1.86 -4.53 9.35
CA LEU A 70 -2.68 -3.33 9.20
C LEU A 70 -2.07 -2.14 9.94
N LEU A 71 -1.61 -2.35 11.18
CA LEU A 71 -1.03 -1.29 12.00
C LEU A 71 0.30 -0.79 11.43
N THR A 72 1.21 -1.70 11.08
CA THR A 72 2.52 -1.34 10.51
C THR A 72 2.35 -0.65 9.15
N HIS A 73 1.48 -1.18 8.29
CA HIS A 73 1.15 -0.57 7.02
C HIS A 73 0.60 0.86 7.18
N ALA A 74 -0.27 1.10 8.15
CA ALA A 74 -0.81 2.44 8.40
C ALA A 74 0.31 3.45 8.74
N LEU A 75 1.28 3.04 9.57
CA LEU A 75 2.42 3.89 9.94
C LEU A 75 3.32 4.19 8.73
N PHE A 76 3.75 3.16 8.00
CA PHE A 76 4.64 3.33 6.85
C PHE A 76 3.97 4.11 5.71
N LYS A 77 2.70 3.84 5.41
CA LYS A 77 1.99 4.60 4.38
C LYS A 77 1.73 6.04 4.77
N ALA A 78 1.47 6.35 6.05
CA ALA A 78 1.35 7.73 6.50
C ALA A 78 2.66 8.50 6.28
N LEU A 79 3.80 7.90 6.62
CA LEU A 79 5.13 8.47 6.36
C LEU A 79 5.37 8.69 4.85
N LEU A 80 5.06 7.68 4.03
CA LEU A 80 5.25 7.71 2.58
C LEU A 80 4.41 8.82 1.92
N PHE A 81 3.11 8.92 2.26
CA PHE A 81 2.24 9.98 1.74
C PHE A 81 2.65 11.38 2.21
N MET A 82 3.17 11.52 3.43
CA MET A 82 3.69 12.80 3.92
C MET A 82 4.94 13.22 3.14
N CYS A 83 5.88 12.30 2.91
CA CYS A 83 7.08 12.57 2.10
C CYS A 83 6.73 12.89 0.64
N ALA A 84 5.82 12.12 0.03
CA ALA A 84 5.33 12.39 -1.32
C ALA A 84 4.63 13.76 -1.42
N GLY A 85 3.86 14.14 -0.39
CA GLY A 85 3.24 15.47 -0.30
C GLY A 85 4.27 16.60 -0.27
N ALA A 86 5.34 16.45 0.51
CA ALA A 86 6.44 17.41 0.57
C ALA A 86 7.18 17.53 -0.78
N ILE A 87 7.43 16.40 -1.45
CA ILE A 87 8.07 16.38 -2.79
C ILE A 87 7.19 17.11 -3.81
N ILE A 88 5.89 16.78 -3.87
CA ILE A 88 4.96 17.40 -4.82
C ILE A 88 4.83 18.91 -4.58
N HIS A 89 4.78 19.33 -3.31
CA HIS A 89 4.70 20.76 -2.98
C HIS A 89 5.95 21.51 -3.43
N ASN A 90 7.15 20.97 -3.18
CA ASN A 90 8.41 21.58 -3.59
C ASN A 90 8.64 21.54 -5.11
N MET A 91 7.95 20.65 -5.82
CA MET A 91 7.98 20.54 -7.29
C MET A 91 6.80 21.29 -7.95
N ASN A 92 6.31 22.37 -7.33
CA ASN A 92 5.21 23.21 -7.84
C ASN A 92 3.95 22.42 -8.24
N ASN A 93 3.54 21.46 -7.42
CA ASN A 93 2.41 20.56 -7.64
C ASN A 93 2.54 19.56 -8.80
N SER A 94 3.74 19.40 -9.38
CA SER A 94 3.98 18.32 -10.36
C SER A 94 4.04 16.96 -9.66
N GLN A 95 3.33 15.97 -10.22
CA GLN A 95 3.21 14.61 -9.65
C GLN A 95 3.91 13.54 -10.50
N ASP A 96 4.33 13.90 -11.71
CA ASP A 96 4.97 13.01 -12.66
C ASP A 96 6.41 12.70 -12.22
N ILE A 97 6.69 11.42 -11.94
CA ILE A 97 8.00 10.96 -11.47
C ILE A 97 9.12 11.23 -12.50
N ARG A 98 8.78 11.36 -13.79
CA ARG A 98 9.77 11.60 -14.85
C ARG A 98 10.40 12.99 -14.75
N LEU A 99 9.71 13.92 -14.11
CA LEU A 99 10.17 15.28 -13.85
C LEU A 99 10.89 15.41 -12.50
N MET A 100 10.89 14.34 -11.68
CA MET A 100 11.53 14.32 -10.37
C MET A 100 12.96 13.80 -10.48
N GLY A 101 13.95 14.65 -10.17
CA GLY A 101 15.37 14.30 -10.22
C GLY A 101 16.15 14.93 -9.06
N GLY A 102 17.26 14.28 -8.65
CA GLY A 102 18.18 14.84 -7.65
C GLY A 102 17.60 14.99 -6.23
N LEU A 103 16.53 14.27 -5.89
CA LEU A 103 15.84 14.41 -4.60
C LEU A 103 16.74 14.14 -3.39
N SER A 104 17.71 13.25 -3.50
CA SER A 104 18.67 12.95 -2.42
C SER A 104 19.60 14.12 -2.08
N ILE A 105 19.87 14.99 -3.05
CA ILE A 105 20.76 16.15 -2.90
C ILE A 105 19.94 17.35 -2.42
N HIS A 106 18.77 17.58 -3.03
CA HIS A 106 17.94 18.76 -2.73
C HIS A 106 17.10 18.60 -1.48
N MET A 107 16.64 17.39 -1.16
CA MET A 107 15.78 17.11 0.00
C MET A 107 16.25 15.83 0.72
N PRO A 108 17.44 15.85 1.37
CA PRO A 108 18.07 14.66 1.91
C PRO A 108 17.22 13.96 2.98
N LEU A 109 16.63 14.72 3.90
CA LEU A 109 15.80 14.16 4.98
C LEU A 109 14.54 13.47 4.44
N THR A 110 13.80 14.13 3.54
CA THR A 110 12.58 13.52 2.97
C THR A 110 12.92 12.33 2.08
N SER A 111 14.04 12.36 1.36
CA SER A 111 14.50 11.23 0.56
C SER A 111 14.87 10.03 1.44
N ALA A 112 15.51 10.25 2.59
CA ALA A 112 15.83 9.21 3.56
C ALA A 112 14.56 8.61 4.16
N CYS A 113 13.62 9.45 4.62
CA CYS A 113 12.35 9.00 5.17
C CYS A 113 11.49 8.26 4.12
N PHE A 114 11.49 8.71 2.87
CA PHE A 114 10.79 8.07 1.76
C PHE A 114 11.37 6.69 1.40
N ASN A 115 12.69 6.52 1.52
CA ASN A 115 13.34 5.21 1.30
C ASN A 115 13.14 4.24 2.46
N VAL A 116 12.91 4.74 3.68
CA VAL A 116 12.62 3.91 4.86
C VAL A 116 11.16 3.44 4.88
N SER A 117 10.24 4.23 4.30
CA SER A 117 8.79 3.96 4.28
C SER A 117 8.38 2.88 3.29
#